data_AF-A0AAD4ELY5-F1
#
_entry.id   AF-A0AAD4ELY5-F1
#
_cell.length_a   1.000
_cell.length_b   1.000
_cell.length_c   1.000
_cell.angle_alpha   90.00
_cell.angle_beta   90.00
_cell.angle_gamma   90.00
#
_symmetry.space_group_name_H-M   'P 1'
#
loop_
_entity.id
_entity.type
_entity.pdbx_description
1 polymer ?
#
loop_
_entity_poly.entity_id
_entity_poly.type
_entity_poly.pdbx_seq_one_letter_code
_entity_poly.pdbx_strand_id
1 'polypeptide(L)'
;MFLRLYHMLPSHGSRGLLRYHAGTCAKSNRAPFPTRQESRIGLNTETGQEIILSSYRLSFTMKLNIVNVSVALASLAGSALAGAVYTLSDNIVGEGFYSSFNFEAIPDPTDGRVTYVNQSTAQMLNLTYSTSNTFIMRADDTTVLTPSGPGRNSVRIRSNSQYTQHVVVFDMQHMPEGCGTWPAVWETNESNWPAGGEVDIVEGVNNVEPNQSTLHTSPNCTMPDSTTQLGTTVSTNCDTAVDGNSGCGVQLTEDYNSFGPGFNSINGGWYAMERTNSYIQVWFWERDDVSAPFDATTGASSIDTNLWGTPAAYFPNTDCDLASHFDANNIIINLTFCGDWAGNSAVYAASGCPSDCVTYVDNNPTAFTNAYFQFSSINVYT
;
A
#
# COMPACT_ATOMS: atom_id res chain seq x y z
N MET A 1 -18.49 56.22 46.52
CA MET A 1 -19.29 55.32 47.38
C MET A 1 -18.69 53.92 47.17
N PHE A 2 -17.57 53.55 47.85
CA PHE A 2 -17.51 52.84 49.16
C PHE A 2 -18.40 51.58 49.16
N LEU A 3 -18.02 50.32 49.46
CA LEU A 3 -16.90 49.57 50.07
C LEU A 3 -17.01 48.12 49.46
N ARG A 4 -15.98 47.30 49.19
CA ARG A 4 -15.00 46.59 50.05
C ARG A 4 -15.58 45.43 50.93
N LEU A 5 -14.96 44.25 50.75
CA LEU A 5 -14.59 43.17 51.69
C LEU A 5 -15.50 41.96 52.06
N TYR A 6 -14.96 40.77 51.69
CA TYR A 6 -14.54 39.61 52.53
C TYR A 6 -15.53 38.77 53.39
N HIS A 7 -15.33 37.44 53.26
CA HIS A 7 -15.04 36.42 54.28
C HIS A 7 -16.03 35.25 54.54
N MET A 8 -15.42 34.05 54.46
CA MET A 8 -15.47 32.88 55.36
C MET A 8 -16.67 31.89 55.36
N LEU A 9 -16.28 30.62 55.10
CA LEU A 9 -16.77 29.30 55.58
C LEU A 9 -17.21 29.31 57.08
N PRO A 10 -17.94 28.30 57.67
CA PRO A 10 -17.81 26.84 57.39
C PRO A 10 -19.03 25.90 57.66
N SER A 11 -18.81 24.59 57.39
CA SER A 11 -19.16 23.40 58.21
C SER A 11 -20.32 22.44 57.81
N HIS A 12 -20.01 21.13 58.01
CA HIS A 12 -20.83 19.91 58.09
C HIS A 12 -21.43 19.35 56.79
N GLY A 13 -21.35 18.06 56.42
CA GLY A 13 -20.93 16.82 57.09
C GLY A 13 -22.00 15.73 56.88
N SER A 14 -21.66 14.59 56.22
CA SER A 14 -22.24 13.22 56.32
C SER A 14 -21.90 12.40 55.05
N ARG A 15 -20.92 11.49 55.07
CA ARG A 15 -21.01 10.03 55.34
C ARG A 15 -22.08 9.26 54.55
N GLY A 16 -21.65 8.57 53.49
CA GLY A 16 -22.33 7.41 52.89
C GLY A 16 -21.42 6.19 52.93
N LEU A 17 -21.78 5.19 53.75
CA LEU A 17 -21.16 3.87 53.84
C LEU A 17 -21.55 3.02 52.62
N LEU A 18 -20.60 2.30 52.03
CA LEU A 18 -20.88 1.09 51.24
C LEU A 18 -20.21 -0.12 51.92
N ARG A 19 -21.06 -1.09 52.26
CA ARG A 19 -20.74 -2.31 53.01
C ARG A 19 -20.09 -3.34 52.09
N TYR A 20 -19.04 -3.97 52.63
CA TYR A 20 -18.50 -5.25 52.19
C TYR A 20 -19.49 -6.40 52.48
N HIS A 21 -19.67 -7.31 51.52
CA HIS A 21 -20.08 -8.69 51.79
C HIS A 21 -19.16 -9.65 51.04
N ALA A 22 -18.53 -10.56 51.81
CA ALA A 22 -17.79 -11.71 51.33
C ALA A 22 -18.67 -12.96 51.39
N GLY A 23 -18.49 -13.91 50.46
CA GLY A 23 -19.20 -15.21 50.46
C GLY A 23 -18.92 -16.12 49.26
N THR A 24 -17.74 -16.74 49.27
CA THR A 24 -17.35 -18.10 48.80
C THR A 24 -18.08 -18.86 47.66
N CYS A 25 -17.28 -19.19 46.63
CA CYS A 25 -16.92 -20.50 46.05
C CYS A 25 -17.97 -21.44 45.37
N ALA A 26 -17.78 -21.68 44.05
CA ALA A 26 -17.94 -22.98 43.38
C ALA A 26 -17.12 -23.06 42.05
N LYS A 27 -16.48 -24.22 41.84
CA LYS A 27 -15.70 -24.76 40.69
C LYS A 27 -16.56 -24.92 39.41
N SER A 28 -16.13 -25.21 38.17
CA SER A 28 -14.89 -25.40 37.37
C SER A 28 -15.37 -25.43 35.89
N ASN A 29 -14.64 -24.98 34.87
CA ASN A 29 -13.81 -25.81 33.98
C ASN A 29 -13.21 -24.91 32.89
N ARG A 30 -11.87 -24.83 32.78
CA ARG A 30 -11.17 -24.37 31.57
C ARG A 30 -10.10 -25.40 31.20
N ALA A 31 -10.05 -25.70 29.90
CA ALA A 31 -9.10 -26.60 29.27
C ALA A 31 -7.67 -26.01 29.23
N PRO A 32 -6.62 -26.86 29.16
CA PRO A 32 -5.23 -26.41 29.35
C PRO A 32 -4.53 -25.99 28.05
N PHE A 33 -3.64 -25.00 28.20
CA PHE A 33 -2.61 -24.61 27.23
C PHE A 33 -1.49 -25.67 27.12
N PRO A 34 -0.85 -25.85 25.96
CA PRO A 34 0.25 -26.80 25.80
C PRO A 34 1.56 -26.25 26.38
N THR A 35 2.31 -27.14 27.03
CA THR A 35 3.60 -26.90 27.67
C THR A 35 4.75 -27.19 26.71
N ARG A 36 5.80 -26.36 26.82
CA ARG A 36 7.06 -26.39 26.08
C ARG A 36 7.93 -27.56 26.56
N GLN A 37 8.37 -28.45 25.68
CA GLN A 37 9.36 -29.49 25.98
C GLN A 37 10.78 -28.95 25.76
N GLU A 38 11.58 -28.95 26.81
CA GLU A 38 13.05 -28.82 26.72
C GLU A 38 13.67 -30.22 26.61
N SER A 39 14.45 -30.45 25.55
CA SER A 39 15.28 -31.64 25.39
C SER A 39 16.70 -31.35 25.90
N ARG A 40 17.09 -32.00 27.02
CA ARG A 40 18.48 -32.04 27.50
C ARG A 40 19.23 -33.17 26.78
N ILE A 41 20.34 -32.83 26.15
CA ILE A 41 21.31 -33.78 25.59
C ILE A 41 22.26 -34.20 26.73
N GLY A 42 22.22 -35.48 27.11
CA GLY A 42 23.17 -36.09 28.04
C GLY A 42 24.27 -36.81 27.26
N LEU A 43 25.51 -36.37 27.44
CA LEU A 43 26.74 -37.07 27.00
C LEU A 43 27.09 -38.14 28.05
N ASN A 44 27.17 -39.40 27.63
CA ASN A 44 27.84 -40.45 28.39
C ASN A 44 29.01 -40.99 27.57
N THR A 45 30.21 -40.85 28.14
CA THR A 45 31.47 -41.42 27.68
C THR A 45 31.73 -42.77 28.34
N GLU A 46 32.62 -43.55 27.71
CA GLU A 46 33.30 -44.79 28.17
C GLU A 46 32.72 -46.13 27.70
N THR A 47 33.35 -46.73 26.68
CA THR A 47 34.34 -47.82 26.83
C THR A 47 34.65 -48.43 25.46
N GLY A 48 35.93 -48.64 25.17
CA GLY A 48 36.41 -49.20 23.91
C GLY A 48 36.42 -50.73 23.91
N GLN A 49 36.22 -51.32 22.73
CA GLN A 49 36.80 -52.62 22.35
C GLN A 49 36.72 -52.81 20.82
N GLU A 50 37.88 -53.07 20.20
CA GLU A 50 38.02 -53.52 18.81
C GLU A 50 37.40 -54.90 18.61
N ILE A 51 36.61 -55.09 17.54
CA ILE A 51 36.32 -56.42 16.97
C ILE A 51 36.27 -56.35 15.43
N ILE A 52 37.37 -56.79 14.82
CA ILE A 52 37.54 -57.70 13.66
C ILE A 52 36.50 -57.63 12.52
N LEU A 53 37.02 -57.23 11.35
CA LEU A 53 36.43 -57.34 10.01
C LEU A 53 36.02 -58.79 9.65
N SER A 54 34.77 -58.98 9.24
CA SER A 54 34.34 -60.13 8.43
C SER A 54 33.51 -59.65 7.25
N SER A 55 34.03 -59.91 6.06
CA SER A 55 33.46 -59.63 4.76
C SER A 55 32.26 -60.54 4.46
N TYR A 56 31.08 -59.96 4.27
CA TYR A 56 29.95 -60.62 3.61
C TYR A 56 29.69 -59.95 2.26
N ARG A 57 30.00 -60.67 1.17
CA ARG A 57 29.54 -60.34 -0.18
C ARG A 57 28.09 -60.80 -0.32
N LEU A 58 27.14 -59.86 -0.38
CA LEU A 58 25.81 -60.14 -0.92
C LEU A 58 25.83 -59.91 -2.43
N SER A 59 25.78 -61.00 -3.20
CA SER A 59 25.48 -60.95 -4.63
C SER A 59 23.99 -60.73 -4.83
N PHE A 60 23.59 -59.51 -5.19
CA PHE A 60 22.26 -59.21 -5.71
C PHE A 60 22.30 -59.32 -7.23
N THR A 61 21.71 -60.38 -7.77
CA THR A 61 21.41 -60.49 -9.21
C THR A 61 20.12 -59.72 -9.49
N MET A 62 20.23 -58.47 -9.94
CA MET A 62 19.08 -57.73 -10.48
C MET A 62 18.77 -58.27 -11.88
N LYS A 63 17.66 -59.00 -12.02
CA LYS A 63 17.03 -59.26 -13.32
C LYS A 63 16.40 -57.95 -13.81
N LEU A 64 16.92 -57.39 -14.89
CA LEU A 64 16.28 -56.31 -15.64
C LEU A 64 14.99 -56.86 -16.28
N ASN A 65 13.83 -56.53 -15.72
CA ASN A 65 12.58 -56.58 -16.46
C ASN A 65 12.46 -55.25 -17.22
N ILE A 66 12.67 -55.27 -18.53
CA ILE A 66 12.37 -54.15 -19.41
C ILE A 66 10.85 -54.06 -19.50
N VAL A 67 10.25 -53.25 -18.63
CA VAL A 67 8.88 -52.79 -18.81
C VAL A 67 8.96 -51.60 -19.75
N ASN A 68 8.41 -51.75 -20.96
CA ASN A 68 8.18 -50.63 -21.87
C ASN A 68 7.18 -49.68 -21.22
N VAL A 69 7.69 -48.72 -20.45
CA VAL A 69 6.93 -47.56 -20.01
C VAL A 69 6.91 -46.61 -21.19
N SER A 70 5.80 -46.62 -21.93
CA SER A 70 5.46 -45.53 -22.84
C SER A 70 5.34 -44.26 -21.98
N VAL A 71 6.40 -43.46 -21.95
CA VAL A 71 6.36 -42.12 -21.40
C VAL A 71 5.47 -41.31 -22.33
N ALA A 72 4.19 -41.19 -21.99
CA ALA A 72 3.37 -40.13 -22.52
C ALA A 72 4.00 -38.82 -22.01
N LEU A 73 4.74 -38.11 -22.89
CA LEU A 73 5.01 -36.69 -22.68
C LEU A 73 3.63 -36.02 -22.66
N ALA A 74 3.06 -35.87 -21.47
CA ALA A 74 2.08 -34.82 -21.24
C ALA A 74 2.85 -33.52 -21.45
N SER A 75 2.65 -32.91 -22.61
CA SER A 75 3.01 -31.51 -22.83
C SER A 75 2.20 -30.70 -21.83
N LEU A 76 2.76 -30.48 -20.64
CA LEU A 76 2.51 -29.28 -19.87
C LEU A 76 3.03 -28.14 -20.76
N ALA A 77 2.16 -27.69 -21.67
CA ALA A 77 2.21 -26.32 -22.11
C ALA A 77 1.89 -25.50 -20.86
N GLY A 78 2.90 -25.31 -20.01
CA GLY A 78 2.92 -24.14 -19.17
C GLY A 78 2.79 -22.98 -20.14
N SER A 79 1.73 -22.20 -19.99
CA SER A 79 1.74 -20.84 -20.51
C SER A 79 3.00 -20.22 -19.95
N ALA A 80 4.06 -20.16 -20.75
CA ALA A 80 5.15 -19.25 -20.46
C ALA A 80 4.46 -17.89 -20.48
N LEU A 81 4.20 -17.34 -19.30
CA LEU A 81 3.99 -15.92 -19.15
C LEU A 81 5.21 -15.32 -19.83
N ALA A 82 5.00 -14.73 -21.00
CA ALA A 82 6.04 -13.97 -21.66
C ALA A 82 6.13 -12.66 -20.90
N GLY A 83 6.73 -12.65 -19.71
CA GLY A 83 7.15 -11.41 -19.10
C GLY A 83 8.24 -10.82 -19.98
N ALA A 84 8.18 -9.51 -20.09
CA ALA A 84 9.03 -8.78 -20.99
C ALA A 84 10.30 -8.35 -20.25
N VAL A 85 11.41 -8.40 -20.95
CA VAL A 85 12.63 -7.75 -20.51
C VAL A 85 12.48 -6.28 -20.88
N TYR A 86 12.48 -5.40 -19.90
CA TYR A 86 12.37 -3.96 -20.11
C TYR A 86 13.71 -3.27 -19.89
N THR A 87 13.87 -2.08 -20.47
CA THR A 87 15.06 -1.24 -20.29
C THR A 87 14.70 0.08 -19.62
N LEU A 88 15.59 0.58 -18.77
CA LEU A 88 15.37 1.82 -18.03
C LEU A 88 15.22 3.01 -19.00
N SER A 89 14.05 3.64 -18.97
CA SER A 89 13.72 4.85 -19.73
C SER A 89 13.99 6.11 -18.91
N ASP A 90 13.46 6.15 -17.69
CA ASP A 90 13.54 7.32 -16.82
C ASP A 90 13.99 6.92 -15.41
N ASN A 91 14.94 7.68 -14.86
CA ASN A 91 15.38 7.57 -13.47
C ASN A 91 15.20 8.93 -12.79
N ILE A 92 14.17 9.04 -11.94
CA ILE A 92 13.74 10.29 -11.32
C ILE A 92 14.13 10.25 -9.84
N VAL A 93 15.10 11.07 -9.47
CA VAL A 93 15.67 11.13 -8.11
C VAL A 93 15.87 12.59 -7.71
N GLY A 94 15.58 12.92 -6.44
CA GLY A 94 15.90 14.23 -5.87
C GLY A 94 15.29 15.40 -6.65
N GLU A 95 16.12 16.32 -7.12
CA GLU A 95 15.66 17.47 -7.93
C GLU A 95 15.06 17.06 -9.29
N GLY A 96 15.30 15.84 -9.77
CA GLY A 96 14.73 15.34 -11.03
C GLY A 96 13.20 15.38 -11.05
N PHE A 97 12.55 15.25 -9.90
CA PHE A 97 11.09 15.41 -9.77
C PHE A 97 10.59 16.76 -10.28
N TYR A 98 11.35 17.84 -10.06
CA TYR A 98 10.98 19.19 -10.50
C TYR A 98 11.05 19.38 -12.01
N SER A 99 11.83 18.56 -12.73
CA SER A 99 11.92 18.59 -14.19
C SER A 99 11.04 17.54 -14.87
N SER A 100 10.74 16.44 -14.18
CA SER A 100 9.97 15.33 -14.74
C SER A 100 8.47 15.46 -14.54
N PHE A 101 8.02 16.34 -13.64
CA PHE A 101 6.60 16.54 -13.34
C PHE A 101 6.16 18.01 -13.48
N ASN A 102 4.91 18.19 -13.90
CA ASN A 102 4.16 19.43 -13.80
C ASN A 102 3.42 19.49 -12.45
N PHE A 103 3.43 20.65 -11.80
CA PHE A 103 2.71 20.89 -10.54
C PHE A 103 1.35 21.52 -10.84
N GLU A 104 0.29 20.76 -10.59
CA GLU A 104 -1.05 21.10 -11.03
C GLU A 104 -1.77 21.96 -9.99
N ALA A 105 -1.80 23.28 -10.21
CA ALA A 105 -2.57 24.22 -9.40
C ALA A 105 -4.03 24.29 -9.89
N ILE A 106 -4.75 23.19 -9.73
CA ILE A 106 -6.14 23.02 -10.17
C ILE A 106 -7.09 22.88 -8.99
N PRO A 107 -8.41 23.17 -9.16
CA PRO A 107 -9.43 22.65 -8.25
C PRO A 107 -9.33 21.13 -8.18
N ASP A 108 -9.56 20.57 -6.99
CA ASP A 108 -9.48 19.12 -6.81
C ASP A 108 -10.65 18.42 -7.53
N PRO A 109 -10.38 17.49 -8.46
CA PRO A 109 -11.44 16.79 -9.18
C PRO A 109 -12.36 15.94 -8.28
N THR A 110 -11.88 15.58 -7.08
CA THR A 110 -12.57 14.76 -6.08
C THR A 110 -13.18 15.59 -4.94
N ASP A 111 -13.40 16.89 -5.18
CA ASP A 111 -14.05 17.84 -4.27
C ASP A 111 -13.44 17.91 -2.85
N GLY A 112 -12.12 17.68 -2.75
CA GLY A 112 -11.40 17.69 -1.50
C GLY A 112 -11.26 19.06 -0.84
N ARG A 113 -11.06 19.05 0.48
CA ARG A 113 -10.73 20.21 1.32
C ARG A 113 -9.25 20.58 1.18
N VAL A 114 -8.82 20.78 -0.06
CA VAL A 114 -7.42 20.99 -0.43
C VAL A 114 -7.26 22.27 -1.25
N THR A 115 -6.04 22.78 -1.30
CA THR A 115 -5.62 23.77 -2.29
C THR A 115 -4.31 23.28 -2.89
N TYR A 116 -4.36 22.78 -4.12
CA TYR A 116 -3.15 22.41 -4.83
C TYR A 116 -2.42 23.67 -5.29
N VAL A 117 -1.15 23.77 -4.91
CA VAL A 117 -0.31 24.91 -5.25
C VAL A 117 0.69 24.55 -6.35
N ASN A 118 1.08 25.55 -7.14
CA ASN A 118 2.11 25.37 -8.17
C ASN A 118 3.49 25.15 -7.55
N GLN A 119 4.47 24.75 -8.37
CA GLN A 119 5.83 24.41 -7.94
C GLN A 119 6.51 25.52 -7.14
N SER A 120 6.47 26.77 -7.62
CA SER A 120 7.15 27.89 -6.96
C SER A 120 6.54 28.18 -5.58
N THR A 121 5.22 28.08 -5.45
CA THR A 121 4.53 28.21 -4.16
C THR A 121 4.83 27.02 -3.25
N ALA A 122 4.83 25.79 -3.78
CA ALA A 122 5.18 24.60 -3.01
C ALA A 122 6.60 24.68 -2.43
N GLN A 123 7.57 25.15 -3.20
CA GLN A 123 8.95 25.35 -2.72
C GLN A 123 9.03 26.48 -1.69
N MET A 124 8.36 27.61 -1.95
CA MET A 124 8.35 28.76 -1.04
C MET A 124 7.75 28.43 0.33
N LEU A 125 6.67 27.63 0.34
CA LEU A 125 6.00 27.18 1.56
C LEU A 125 6.63 25.93 2.16
N ASN A 126 7.71 25.40 1.56
CA ASN A 126 8.32 24.13 1.95
C ASN A 126 7.26 23.01 2.02
N LEU A 127 6.41 22.90 1.00
CA LEU A 127 5.55 21.74 0.73
C LEU A 127 6.24 20.70 -0.15
N THR A 128 7.30 21.10 -0.85
CA THR A 128 8.26 20.15 -1.43
C THR A 128 9.68 20.46 -1.00
N TYR A 129 10.49 19.41 -0.90
CA TYR A 129 11.90 19.51 -0.56
C TYR A 129 12.66 18.37 -1.22
N SER A 130 13.87 18.64 -1.72
CA SER A 130 14.71 17.60 -2.31
C SER A 130 16.15 17.67 -1.81
N THR A 131 16.76 16.50 -1.67
CA THR A 131 18.22 16.30 -1.59
C THR A 131 18.68 15.57 -2.85
N SER A 132 19.93 15.11 -2.89
CA SER A 132 20.44 14.29 -3.99
C SER A 132 19.77 12.92 -4.12
N ASN A 133 19.12 12.41 -3.06
CA ASN A 133 18.58 11.05 -2.99
C ASN A 133 17.21 10.97 -2.31
N THR A 134 16.53 12.10 -2.15
CA THR A 134 15.23 12.16 -1.50
C THR A 134 14.41 13.27 -2.09
N PHE A 135 13.14 13.00 -2.35
CA PHE A 135 12.13 13.99 -2.67
C PHE A 135 10.96 13.86 -1.69
N ILE A 136 10.59 14.96 -1.04
CA ILE A 136 9.45 15.05 -0.13
C ILE A 136 8.37 15.91 -0.76
N MET A 137 7.13 15.43 -0.67
CA MET A 137 5.92 16.17 -0.99
C MET A 137 4.96 16.08 0.20
N ARG A 138 4.60 17.22 0.80
CA ARG A 138 3.88 17.30 2.08
C ARG A 138 2.72 18.29 2.03
N ALA A 139 1.78 18.12 2.95
CA ALA A 139 0.77 19.12 3.23
C ALA A 139 1.29 20.26 4.11
N ASP A 140 0.56 21.38 4.13
CA ASP A 140 0.67 22.36 5.20
C ASP A 140 0.24 21.72 6.53
N ASP A 141 1.10 21.78 7.54
CA ASP A 141 0.86 21.26 8.88
C ASP A 141 0.92 22.35 9.97
N THR A 142 0.77 23.62 9.58
CA THR A 142 0.90 24.78 10.48
C THR A 142 -0.33 25.69 10.50
N THR A 143 -1.06 25.80 9.38
CA THR A 143 -2.13 26.77 9.22
C THR A 143 -3.47 26.21 9.72
N VAL A 144 -4.10 26.93 10.66
CA VAL A 144 -5.52 26.76 10.98
C VAL A 144 -6.34 27.47 9.90
N LEU A 145 -7.24 26.75 9.26
CA LEU A 145 -8.03 27.27 8.13
C LEU A 145 -9.30 27.96 8.62
N THR A 146 -9.82 28.86 7.79
CA THR A 146 -11.17 29.40 7.99
C THR A 146 -12.18 28.54 7.22
N PRO A 147 -13.36 28.21 7.78
CA PRO A 147 -14.33 27.35 7.10
C PRO A 147 -14.78 27.84 5.72
N SER A 148 -14.85 29.16 5.53
CA SER A 148 -15.21 29.77 4.24
C SER A 148 -14.01 30.10 3.34
N GLY A 149 -12.80 29.79 3.77
CA GLY A 149 -11.56 30.00 3.02
C GLY A 149 -11.19 28.81 2.13
N PRO A 150 -10.02 28.87 1.46
CA PRO A 150 -9.45 27.74 0.72
C PRO A 150 -9.16 26.54 1.64
N GLY A 151 -9.01 25.36 1.04
CA GLY A 151 -8.62 24.14 1.74
C GLY A 151 -7.16 24.13 2.18
N ARG A 152 -6.72 23.01 2.78
CA ARG A 152 -5.34 22.83 3.24
C ARG A 152 -4.40 22.82 2.04
N ASN A 153 -3.33 23.61 2.08
CA ASN A 153 -2.37 23.62 0.98
C ASN A 153 -1.70 22.25 0.87
N SER A 154 -1.62 21.75 -0.35
CA SER A 154 -1.00 20.47 -0.70
C SER A 154 -0.49 20.53 -2.14
N VAL A 155 0.00 19.41 -2.64
CA VAL A 155 0.59 19.31 -3.97
C VAL A 155 -0.01 18.12 -4.73
N ARG A 156 -0.26 18.34 -6.02
CA ARG A 156 -0.55 17.34 -7.04
C ARG A 156 0.48 17.52 -8.14
N ILE A 157 1.22 16.46 -8.45
CA ILE A 157 2.19 16.45 -9.55
C ILE A 157 1.78 15.42 -10.59
N ARG A 158 1.95 15.77 -11.87
CA ARG A 158 1.69 14.90 -13.03
C ARG A 158 2.92 14.81 -13.91
N SER A 159 3.32 13.61 -14.30
CA SER A 159 4.52 13.41 -15.14
C SER A 159 4.36 14.17 -16.45
N ASN A 160 5.46 14.72 -16.95
CA ASN A 160 5.49 15.37 -18.27
C ASN A 160 5.34 14.34 -19.40
N SER A 161 5.93 13.15 -19.21
CA SER A 161 5.81 12.01 -20.11
C SER A 161 4.50 11.24 -19.88
N GLN A 162 4.02 10.60 -20.95
CA GLN A 162 2.93 9.63 -20.91
C GLN A 162 3.44 8.24 -21.31
N TYR A 163 2.86 7.20 -20.73
CA TYR A 163 3.27 5.82 -20.90
C TYR A 163 2.09 4.95 -21.32
N THR A 164 2.36 3.92 -22.11
CA THR A 164 1.37 2.90 -22.50
C THR A 164 1.75 1.57 -21.85
N GLN A 165 2.40 0.69 -22.60
CA GLN A 165 3.01 -0.52 -22.04
C GLN A 165 4.35 -0.14 -21.43
N HIS A 166 4.50 -0.35 -20.12
CA HIS A 166 5.69 0.01 -19.38
C HIS A 166 5.68 -0.67 -18.01
N VAL A 167 6.81 -0.56 -17.30
CA VAL A 167 6.92 -0.89 -15.89
C VAL A 167 7.37 0.36 -15.14
N VAL A 168 6.79 0.63 -13.99
CA VAL A 168 7.23 1.68 -13.08
C VAL A 168 7.52 1.10 -11.70
N VAL A 169 8.62 1.51 -11.09
CA VAL A 169 8.98 1.16 -9.71
C VAL A 169 9.15 2.43 -8.88
N PHE A 170 8.35 2.54 -7.82
CA PHE A 170 8.40 3.60 -6.82
C PHE A 170 9.15 3.09 -5.58
N ASP A 171 10.30 3.67 -5.29
CA ASP A 171 10.99 3.47 -4.01
C ASP A 171 10.53 4.57 -3.04
N MET A 172 9.76 4.17 -2.02
CA MET A 172 9.16 5.08 -1.04
C MET A 172 9.58 4.73 0.38
N GLN A 173 10.00 5.73 1.15
CA GLN A 173 10.36 5.58 2.56
C GLN A 173 9.22 5.97 3.50
N HIS A 174 8.28 6.80 3.01
CA HIS A 174 7.15 7.31 3.77
C HIS A 174 6.01 7.67 2.83
N MET A 175 4.76 7.50 3.27
CA MET A 175 3.55 7.99 2.61
C MET A 175 2.65 8.74 3.59
N PRO A 176 1.74 9.61 3.13
CA PRO A 176 0.92 10.42 4.02
C PRO A 176 0.04 9.60 4.96
N GLU A 177 0.00 10.01 6.23
CA GLU A 177 -0.94 9.51 7.24
C GLU A 177 -1.70 10.67 7.91
N GLY A 178 -2.92 10.38 8.36
CA GLY A 178 -3.76 11.27 9.16
C GLY A 178 -5.25 11.06 8.91
N CYS A 179 -6.08 11.37 9.92
CA CYS A 179 -7.52 11.47 9.68
C CYS A 179 -7.81 12.58 8.67
N GLY A 180 -8.59 12.25 7.64
CA GLY A 180 -8.95 13.15 6.55
C GLY A 180 -7.99 13.14 5.38
N THR A 181 -6.82 12.48 5.45
CA THR A 181 -5.90 12.38 4.30
C THR A 181 -6.43 11.40 3.26
N TRP A 182 -6.21 11.72 1.99
CA TRP A 182 -6.39 10.84 0.84
C TRP A 182 -5.19 10.97 -0.09
N PRO A 183 -4.11 10.22 0.17
CA PRO A 183 -2.96 10.13 -0.72
C PRO A 183 -3.20 9.15 -1.88
N ALA A 184 -2.63 9.46 -3.04
CA ALA A 184 -2.63 8.57 -4.20
C ALA A 184 -1.31 8.62 -4.99
N VAL A 185 -0.88 7.46 -5.48
CA VAL A 185 0.12 7.26 -6.56
C VAL A 185 -0.56 6.41 -7.63
N TRP A 186 -0.77 6.98 -8.81
CA TRP A 186 -1.71 6.44 -9.79
C TRP A 186 -1.36 6.92 -11.20
N GLU A 187 -2.04 6.39 -12.21
CA GLU A 187 -1.89 6.83 -13.59
C GLU A 187 -3.23 7.00 -14.30
N THR A 188 -3.36 8.08 -15.08
CA THR A 188 -4.52 8.25 -15.97
C THR A 188 -4.20 9.17 -17.15
N ASN A 189 -5.13 9.26 -18.11
CA ASN A 189 -5.23 10.34 -19.06
C ASN A 189 -6.43 11.24 -18.70
N GLU A 190 -6.16 12.30 -17.96
CA GLU A 190 -7.20 13.22 -17.45
C GLU A 190 -8.05 13.84 -18.57
N SER A 191 -7.46 14.06 -19.75
CA SER A 191 -8.18 14.67 -20.88
C SER A 191 -9.24 13.76 -21.52
N ASN A 192 -9.16 12.46 -21.24
CA ASN A 192 -10.01 11.43 -21.81
C ASN A 192 -10.61 10.51 -20.73
N TRP A 193 -10.58 10.92 -19.46
CA TRP A 193 -11.11 10.13 -18.36
C TRP A 193 -12.65 9.94 -18.48
N PRO A 194 -13.21 8.74 -18.21
CA PRO A 194 -12.55 7.48 -17.82
C PRO A 194 -12.18 6.59 -19.03
N ALA A 195 -12.39 7.07 -20.26
CA ALA A 195 -12.17 6.28 -21.47
C ALA A 195 -10.69 6.01 -21.79
N GLY A 196 -9.77 6.81 -21.24
CA GLY A 196 -8.32 6.57 -21.28
C GLY A 196 -7.80 5.71 -20.13
N GLY A 197 -8.68 5.24 -19.24
CA GLY A 197 -8.34 4.38 -18.11
C GLY A 197 -7.66 5.11 -16.96
N GLU A 198 -7.76 4.53 -15.78
CA GLU A 198 -7.05 4.92 -14.57
C GLU A 198 -6.63 3.67 -13.79
N VAL A 199 -5.40 3.67 -13.29
CA VAL A 199 -4.85 2.66 -12.38
C VAL A 199 -4.34 3.32 -11.12
N ASP A 200 -4.98 3.01 -10.00
CA ASP A 200 -4.54 3.38 -8.67
C ASP A 200 -3.57 2.32 -8.16
N ILE A 201 -2.31 2.71 -7.99
CA ILE A 201 -1.23 1.80 -7.57
C ILE A 201 -1.18 1.78 -6.05
N VAL A 202 -1.12 2.99 -5.45
CA VAL A 202 -1.19 3.21 -4.01
C VAL A 202 -2.31 4.18 -3.73
N GLU A 203 -3.34 3.75 -3.00
CA GLU A 203 -4.46 4.60 -2.65
C GLU A 203 -5.17 4.12 -1.38
N GLY A 204 -5.61 5.09 -0.58
CA GLY A 204 -6.41 4.84 0.60
C GLY A 204 -6.78 6.14 1.30
N VAL A 205 -7.58 6.02 2.36
CA VAL A 205 -8.13 7.16 3.07
C VAL A 205 -8.02 6.97 4.59
N ASN A 206 -7.85 8.07 5.33
CA ASN A 206 -8.03 8.10 6.79
C ASN A 206 -7.19 7.07 7.59
N ASN A 207 -5.99 6.71 7.14
CA ASN A 207 -5.13 5.66 7.72
C ASN A 207 -5.70 4.24 7.66
N VAL A 208 -6.68 3.98 6.78
CA VAL A 208 -7.22 2.63 6.61
C VAL A 208 -6.20 1.78 5.85
N GLU A 209 -5.70 0.75 6.52
CA GLU A 209 -4.86 -0.31 5.96
C GLU A 209 -5.73 -1.54 5.60
N PRO A 210 -5.32 -2.37 4.62
CA PRO A 210 -4.11 -2.26 3.77
C PRO A 210 -4.32 -1.31 2.58
N ASN A 211 -3.33 -1.21 1.69
CA ASN A 211 -3.46 -0.52 0.40
C ASN A 211 -4.58 -1.14 -0.45
N GLN A 212 -5.23 -0.32 -1.27
CA GLN A 212 -6.12 -0.79 -2.32
C GLN A 212 -5.62 -0.33 -3.69
N SER A 213 -5.31 -1.28 -4.57
CA SER A 213 -5.07 -0.97 -5.98
C SER A 213 -6.36 -1.14 -6.76
N THR A 214 -6.69 -0.19 -7.64
CA THR A 214 -8.00 -0.12 -8.30
C THR A 214 -7.84 0.24 -9.77
N LEU A 215 -8.70 -0.31 -10.65
CA LEU A 215 -8.86 0.22 -12.00
C LEU A 215 -10.20 0.92 -12.18
N HIS A 216 -10.17 2.01 -12.92
CA HIS A 216 -11.33 2.79 -13.36
C HIS A 216 -11.33 2.88 -14.88
N THR A 217 -12.42 2.48 -15.51
CA THR A 217 -12.53 2.41 -16.97
C THR A 217 -13.89 2.87 -17.49
N SER A 218 -13.99 3.01 -18.81
CA SER A 218 -15.28 3.00 -19.50
C SER A 218 -15.99 1.63 -19.42
N PRO A 219 -17.28 1.52 -19.82
CA PRO A 219 -18.07 0.29 -19.66
C PRO A 219 -17.51 -0.94 -20.38
N ASN A 220 -17.87 -2.13 -19.87
CA ASN A 220 -17.49 -3.47 -20.37
C ASN A 220 -16.05 -3.92 -20.01
N CYS A 221 -15.58 -3.54 -18.83
CA CYS A 221 -14.35 -4.07 -18.24
C CYS A 221 -14.65 -4.64 -16.86
N THR A 222 -14.50 -5.96 -16.71
CA THR A 222 -14.66 -6.63 -15.42
C THR A 222 -13.49 -7.56 -15.14
N MET A 223 -13.19 -7.75 -13.86
CA MET A 223 -12.20 -8.69 -13.37
C MET A 223 -12.84 -9.99 -12.91
N PRO A 224 -12.16 -11.14 -13.04
CA PRO A 224 -12.66 -12.38 -12.48
C PRO A 224 -12.66 -12.32 -10.93
N ASP A 225 -13.66 -12.93 -10.30
CA ASP A 225 -13.78 -12.99 -8.83
C ASP A 225 -12.56 -13.64 -8.14
N SER A 226 -11.82 -14.49 -8.86
CA SER A 226 -10.55 -15.04 -8.38
C SER A 226 -9.52 -15.09 -9.51
N THR A 227 -8.29 -14.74 -9.18
CA THR A 227 -7.15 -14.81 -10.08
C THR A 227 -5.87 -15.18 -9.31
N THR A 228 -4.75 -15.37 -10.00
CA THR A 228 -3.46 -15.68 -9.35
C THR A 228 -2.81 -14.39 -8.84
N GLN A 229 -3.19 -13.97 -7.64
CA GLN A 229 -2.67 -12.82 -6.93
C GLN A 229 -2.57 -13.12 -5.42
N LEU A 230 -1.84 -12.31 -4.66
CA LEU A 230 -1.73 -12.44 -3.20
C LEU A 230 -2.88 -11.73 -2.45
N GLY A 231 -3.32 -10.59 -2.97
CA GLY A 231 -4.38 -9.76 -2.38
C GLY A 231 -5.79 -10.30 -2.59
N THR A 232 -6.75 -9.63 -1.96
CA THR A 232 -8.18 -9.99 -2.01
C THR A 232 -8.94 -9.01 -2.89
N THR A 233 -9.63 -9.53 -3.91
CA THR A 233 -10.56 -8.74 -4.74
C THR A 233 -11.73 -8.26 -3.89
N VAL A 234 -11.99 -6.95 -3.90
CA VAL A 234 -13.10 -6.31 -3.17
C VAL A 234 -14.19 -5.76 -4.08
N SER A 235 -13.86 -5.52 -5.37
CA SER A 235 -14.82 -5.17 -6.41
C SER A 235 -14.31 -5.68 -7.76
N THR A 236 -15.20 -6.15 -8.63
CA THR A 236 -14.85 -6.71 -9.93
C THR A 236 -15.23 -5.84 -11.12
N ASN A 237 -16.09 -4.83 -10.95
CA ASN A 237 -16.52 -4.00 -12.07
C ASN A 237 -15.71 -2.70 -12.13
N CYS A 238 -14.95 -2.51 -13.20
CA CYS A 238 -14.05 -1.37 -13.37
C CYS A 238 -14.77 -0.13 -13.95
N ASP A 239 -16.01 -0.29 -14.43
CA ASP A 239 -16.79 0.79 -15.06
C ASP A 239 -17.17 1.88 -14.03
N THR A 240 -16.69 3.10 -14.26
CA THR A 240 -16.93 4.23 -13.36
C THR A 240 -18.40 4.68 -13.33
N ALA A 241 -19.19 4.30 -14.34
CA ALA A 241 -20.61 4.62 -14.41
C ALA A 241 -21.48 3.72 -13.51
N VAL A 242 -20.91 2.67 -12.91
CA VAL A 242 -21.59 1.79 -11.96
C VAL A 242 -21.07 2.00 -10.53
N ASP A 243 -21.86 1.56 -9.55
CA ASP A 243 -21.47 1.43 -8.14
C ASP A 243 -20.83 2.69 -7.52
N GLY A 244 -21.11 3.86 -8.09
CA GLY A 244 -20.63 5.15 -7.60
C GLY A 244 -19.13 5.38 -7.84
N ASN A 245 -18.60 4.92 -8.98
CA ASN A 245 -17.18 5.03 -9.32
C ASN A 245 -16.26 4.28 -8.34
N SER A 246 -16.67 3.11 -7.85
CA SER A 246 -15.84 2.31 -6.96
C SER A 246 -14.64 1.65 -7.67
N GLY A 247 -14.75 1.47 -9.00
CA GLY A 247 -13.79 0.71 -9.79
C GLY A 247 -13.72 -0.77 -9.39
N CYS A 248 -12.79 -1.50 -10.02
CA CYS A 248 -12.48 -2.88 -9.66
C CYS A 248 -11.20 -2.90 -8.82
N GLY A 249 -11.36 -3.21 -7.54
CA GLY A 249 -10.32 -3.03 -6.52
C GLY A 249 -9.81 -4.35 -5.95
N VAL A 250 -8.52 -4.36 -5.62
CA VAL A 250 -7.84 -5.42 -4.87
C VAL A 250 -7.19 -4.80 -3.64
N GLN A 251 -7.53 -5.31 -2.46
CA GLN A 251 -6.84 -4.97 -1.23
C GLN A 251 -5.65 -5.90 -1.03
N LEU A 252 -4.49 -5.34 -0.68
CA LEU A 252 -3.26 -6.09 -0.43
C LEU A 252 -3.29 -6.74 0.97
N THR A 253 -4.26 -7.63 1.19
CA THR A 253 -4.56 -8.27 2.48
C THR A 253 -3.48 -9.24 2.97
N GLU A 254 -2.55 -9.64 2.10
CA GLU A 254 -1.36 -10.40 2.45
C GLU A 254 -0.38 -9.59 3.30
N ASP A 255 -0.42 -8.25 3.21
CA ASP A 255 0.50 -7.36 3.90
C ASP A 255 -0.17 -6.03 4.32
N TYR A 256 -0.46 -5.90 5.61
CA TYR A 256 -1.05 -4.69 6.19
C TYR A 256 -0.08 -3.52 6.29
N ASN A 257 1.24 -3.75 6.18
CA ASN A 257 2.23 -2.68 6.10
C ASN A 257 2.32 -2.07 4.70
N SER A 258 1.43 -2.45 3.78
CA SER A 258 1.36 -1.87 2.43
C SER A 258 0.93 -0.40 2.40
N PHE A 259 0.28 0.11 3.45
CA PHE A 259 -0.23 1.49 3.45
C PHE A 259 -0.06 2.20 4.79
N GLY A 260 -0.10 3.54 4.73
CA GLY A 260 -0.30 4.41 5.88
C GLY A 260 0.70 4.19 7.03
N PRO A 261 0.23 4.18 8.30
CA PRO A 261 1.09 4.02 9.47
C PRO A 261 1.93 2.73 9.47
N GLY A 262 1.37 1.60 9.02
CA GLY A 262 2.06 0.32 8.89
C GLY A 262 3.26 0.44 7.96
N PHE A 263 3.04 0.98 6.75
CA PHE A 263 4.10 1.29 5.78
C PHE A 263 5.19 2.19 6.36
N ASN A 264 4.79 3.28 7.02
CA ASN A 264 5.73 4.22 7.62
C ASN A 264 6.54 3.57 8.76
N SER A 265 5.94 2.64 9.51
CA SER A 265 6.60 1.97 10.64
C SER A 265 7.74 1.04 10.25
N ILE A 266 7.75 0.57 8.99
CA ILE A 266 8.79 -0.29 8.42
C ILE A 266 9.75 0.47 7.48
N ASN A 267 9.72 1.81 7.50
CA ASN A 267 10.47 2.67 6.57
C ASN A 267 10.12 2.44 5.09
N GLY A 268 8.85 2.12 4.85
CA GLY A 268 8.26 1.95 3.54
C GLY A 268 8.70 0.70 2.79
N GLY A 269 8.94 0.85 1.49
CA GLY A 269 9.22 -0.26 0.59
C GLY A 269 9.18 0.16 -0.88
N TRP A 270 8.96 -0.84 -1.74
CA TRP A 270 8.85 -0.65 -3.17
C TRP A 270 7.46 -1.03 -3.64
N TYR A 271 6.86 -0.14 -4.42
CA TYR A 271 5.72 -0.46 -5.25
C TYR A 271 6.17 -0.58 -6.69
N ALA A 272 5.72 -1.62 -7.39
CA ALA A 272 5.94 -1.74 -8.82
C ALA A 272 4.61 -1.99 -9.54
N MET A 273 4.48 -1.43 -10.74
CA MET A 273 3.35 -1.68 -11.62
C MET A 273 3.86 -2.04 -13.01
N GLU A 274 3.36 -3.14 -13.57
CA GLU A 274 3.58 -3.53 -14.97
C GLU A 274 2.25 -3.43 -15.71
N ARG A 275 2.25 -2.67 -16.81
CA ARG A 275 1.12 -2.56 -17.72
C ARG A 275 1.50 -3.13 -19.08
N THR A 276 0.69 -4.05 -19.55
CA THR A 276 0.71 -4.59 -20.92
C THR A 276 -0.68 -4.48 -21.55
N ASN A 277 -0.81 -4.86 -22.82
CA ASN A 277 -2.12 -5.01 -23.44
C ASN A 277 -2.93 -6.21 -22.90
N SER A 278 -2.31 -7.10 -22.14
CA SER A 278 -2.94 -8.34 -21.63
C SER A 278 -3.23 -8.31 -20.14
N TYR A 279 -2.56 -7.45 -19.39
CA TYR A 279 -2.76 -7.33 -17.95
C TYR A 279 -2.18 -6.04 -17.39
N ILE A 280 -2.66 -5.69 -16.19
CA ILE A 280 -1.99 -4.79 -15.26
C ILE A 280 -1.68 -5.59 -13.98
N GLN A 281 -0.45 -5.48 -13.49
CA GLN A 281 0.01 -6.13 -12.26
C GLN A 281 0.61 -5.09 -11.32
N VAL A 282 0.36 -5.25 -10.02
CA VAL A 282 0.95 -4.42 -8.97
C VAL A 282 1.64 -5.33 -7.94
N TRP A 283 2.86 -4.98 -7.56
CA TRP A 283 3.62 -5.61 -6.47
C TRP A 283 3.89 -4.60 -5.37
N PHE A 284 3.96 -5.12 -4.15
CA PHE A 284 4.50 -4.41 -3.00
C PHE A 284 5.55 -5.32 -2.34
N TRP A 285 6.68 -4.72 -1.97
CA TRP A 285 7.71 -5.34 -1.14
C TRP A 285 8.09 -4.39 -0.02
N GLU A 286 8.05 -4.87 1.23
CA GLU A 286 8.54 -4.13 2.39
C GLU A 286 10.03 -3.75 2.24
N ARG A 287 10.47 -2.68 2.90
CA ARG A 287 11.85 -2.16 2.80
C ARG A 287 12.96 -3.20 3.03
N ASP A 288 12.72 -4.15 3.93
CA ASP A 288 13.68 -5.19 4.31
C ASP A 288 13.29 -6.58 3.78
N ASP A 289 12.36 -6.66 2.81
CA ASP A 289 11.95 -7.93 2.20
C ASP A 289 13.09 -8.53 1.37
N VAL A 290 13.66 -9.63 1.87
CA VAL A 290 14.74 -10.37 1.21
C VAL A 290 14.31 -11.08 -0.09
N SER A 291 13.00 -11.18 -0.32
CA SER A 291 12.42 -11.74 -1.54
C SER A 291 12.20 -10.69 -2.63
N ALA A 292 12.33 -9.40 -2.30
CA ALA A 292 12.22 -8.32 -3.27
C ALA A 292 13.25 -8.51 -4.40
N PRO A 293 12.83 -8.51 -5.68
CA PRO A 293 13.73 -8.71 -6.80
C PRO A 293 14.85 -7.66 -6.84
N PHE A 294 16.08 -8.12 -7.05
CA PHE A 294 17.24 -7.24 -7.08
C PHE A 294 17.14 -6.19 -8.20
N ASP A 295 16.61 -6.58 -9.36
CA ASP A 295 16.48 -5.68 -10.51
C ASP A 295 15.40 -4.60 -10.30
N ALA A 296 14.32 -4.91 -9.58
CA ALA A 296 13.31 -3.94 -9.15
C ALA A 296 13.86 -2.94 -8.12
N THR A 297 14.61 -3.42 -7.12
CA THR A 297 14.99 -2.62 -5.94
C THR A 297 16.26 -1.79 -6.10
N THR A 298 17.03 -1.98 -7.18
CA THR A 298 18.34 -1.34 -7.36
C THR A 298 18.39 -0.27 -8.45
N GLY A 299 17.28 -0.04 -9.15
CA GLY A 299 17.29 0.83 -10.34
C GLY A 299 18.18 0.25 -11.45
N ALA A 300 18.12 -1.07 -11.66
CA ALA A 300 18.89 -1.75 -12.68
C ALA A 300 18.61 -1.15 -14.07
N SER A 301 19.56 -1.23 -15.01
CA SER A 301 19.35 -0.74 -16.39
C SER A 301 18.40 -1.61 -17.20
N SER A 302 18.12 -2.83 -16.73
CA SER A 302 17.19 -3.77 -17.34
C SER A 302 16.57 -4.65 -16.25
N ILE A 303 15.29 -4.99 -16.42
CA ILE A 303 14.48 -5.78 -15.49
C ILE A 303 13.79 -6.93 -16.24
N ASP A 304 13.47 -8.00 -15.52
CA ASP A 304 12.65 -9.12 -16.02
C ASP A 304 11.52 -9.44 -15.02
N THR A 305 10.31 -8.97 -15.33
CA THR A 305 9.13 -9.08 -14.46
C THR A 305 8.69 -10.53 -14.24
N ASN A 306 9.11 -11.48 -15.08
CA ASN A 306 8.84 -12.91 -14.85
C ASN A 306 9.46 -13.43 -13.54
N LEU A 307 10.51 -12.76 -13.07
CA LEU A 307 11.26 -13.17 -11.89
C LEU A 307 10.72 -12.53 -10.61
N TRP A 308 9.68 -11.69 -10.71
CA TRP A 308 9.13 -10.93 -9.59
C TRP A 308 8.13 -11.70 -8.74
N GLY A 309 7.75 -12.91 -9.18
CA GLY A 309 6.82 -13.77 -8.46
C GLY A 309 5.36 -13.32 -8.60
N THR A 310 4.50 -13.86 -7.73
CA THR A 310 3.06 -13.57 -7.77
C THR A 310 2.80 -12.11 -7.40
N PRO A 311 2.05 -11.34 -8.20
CA PRO A 311 1.70 -9.97 -7.88
C PRO A 311 0.72 -9.87 -6.71
N ALA A 312 0.76 -8.73 -6.04
CA ALA A 312 -0.16 -8.35 -4.97
C ALA A 312 -1.58 -8.16 -5.54
N ALA A 313 -1.71 -7.43 -6.65
CA ALA A 313 -2.94 -7.29 -7.42
C ALA A 313 -2.72 -7.67 -8.89
N TYR A 314 -3.68 -8.40 -9.48
CA TYR A 314 -3.61 -8.80 -10.88
C TYR A 314 -4.93 -8.53 -11.59
N PHE A 315 -4.85 -7.71 -12.64
CA PHE A 315 -5.98 -7.34 -13.48
C PHE A 315 -5.79 -7.94 -14.88
N PRO A 316 -6.28 -9.17 -15.13
CA PRO A 316 -6.14 -9.81 -16.44
C PRO A 316 -7.15 -9.28 -17.46
N ASN A 317 -6.87 -9.46 -18.75
CA ASN A 317 -7.78 -9.11 -19.83
C ASN A 317 -8.89 -10.14 -20.13
N THR A 318 -9.20 -11.06 -19.19
CA THR A 318 -10.15 -12.17 -19.41
C THR A 318 -11.53 -11.66 -19.85
N ASP A 319 -12.06 -10.68 -19.12
CA ASP A 319 -13.37 -10.05 -19.36
C ASP A 319 -13.24 -8.53 -19.46
N CYS A 320 -12.08 -8.05 -19.91
CA CYS A 320 -11.76 -6.64 -20.10
C CYS A 320 -10.69 -6.48 -21.20
N ASP A 321 -11.02 -5.80 -22.31
CA ASP A 321 -10.03 -5.48 -23.34
C ASP A 321 -9.20 -4.25 -22.92
N LEU A 322 -8.18 -4.48 -22.08
CA LEU A 322 -7.32 -3.42 -21.51
C LEU A 322 -6.71 -2.51 -22.59
N ALA A 323 -6.38 -3.04 -23.77
CA ALA A 323 -5.81 -2.23 -24.86
C ALA A 323 -6.81 -1.21 -25.42
N SER A 324 -8.11 -1.45 -25.26
CA SER A 324 -9.18 -0.53 -25.67
C SER A 324 -9.59 0.44 -24.55
N HIS A 325 -9.30 0.11 -23.30
CA HIS A 325 -9.70 0.89 -22.12
C HIS A 325 -8.61 1.82 -21.58
N PHE A 326 -7.34 1.55 -21.89
CA PHE A 326 -6.23 2.38 -21.44
C PHE A 326 -5.42 2.92 -22.62
N ASP A 327 -5.31 4.25 -22.70
CA ASP A 327 -4.44 4.94 -23.65
C ASP A 327 -3.13 5.40 -22.97
N ALA A 328 -2.45 6.42 -23.50
CA ALA A 328 -1.21 6.89 -22.90
C ALA A 328 -1.51 7.69 -21.62
N ASN A 329 -1.06 7.18 -20.47
CA ASN A 329 -1.35 7.78 -19.16
C ASN A 329 -0.14 8.52 -18.59
N ASN A 330 -0.40 9.56 -17.81
CA ASN A 330 0.60 10.22 -16.99
C ASN A 330 0.61 9.59 -15.59
N ILE A 331 1.79 9.52 -14.96
CA ILE A 331 1.92 9.23 -13.53
C ILE A 331 1.49 10.46 -12.73
N ILE A 332 0.63 10.27 -11.75
CA ILE A 332 0.15 11.32 -10.85
C ILE A 332 0.44 10.92 -9.40
N ILE A 333 0.90 11.90 -8.63
CA ILE A 333 1.11 11.76 -7.19
C ILE A 333 0.46 12.96 -6.53
N ASN A 334 -0.49 12.71 -5.61
CA ASN A 334 -1.18 13.78 -4.90
C ASN A 334 -1.53 13.41 -3.47
N LEU A 335 -1.81 14.45 -2.69
CA LEU A 335 -2.42 14.34 -1.38
C LEU A 335 -3.58 15.31 -1.29
N THR A 336 -4.82 14.79 -1.35
CA THR A 336 -6.02 15.57 -1.05
C THR A 336 -6.51 15.31 0.38
N PHE A 337 -7.58 16.00 0.76
CA PHE A 337 -8.23 15.84 2.05
C PHE A 337 -9.73 15.75 1.91
N CYS A 338 -10.38 14.92 2.72
CA CYS A 338 -11.83 14.77 2.70
C CYS A 338 -12.36 14.40 1.30
N GLY A 339 -13.17 15.26 0.69
CA GLY A 339 -13.73 15.01 -0.64
C GLY A 339 -14.68 13.82 -0.69
N ASP A 340 -14.88 13.34 -1.91
CA ASP A 340 -15.91 12.35 -2.22
C ASP A 340 -15.74 11.03 -1.46
N TRP A 341 -14.49 10.62 -1.21
CA TRP A 341 -14.18 9.38 -0.51
C TRP A 341 -13.80 9.59 0.95
N ALA A 342 -12.65 10.21 1.25
CA ALA A 342 -12.17 10.34 2.62
C ALA A 342 -13.10 11.17 3.50
N GLY A 343 -13.82 12.12 2.89
CA GLY A 343 -14.78 13.01 3.55
C GLY A 343 -16.19 12.44 3.66
N ASN A 344 -16.47 11.30 3.01
CA ASN A 344 -17.74 10.61 3.16
C ASN A 344 -17.97 10.29 4.63
N SER A 345 -19.11 10.75 5.18
CA SER A 345 -19.35 10.71 6.63
C SER A 345 -19.35 9.29 7.20
N ALA A 346 -19.78 8.29 6.43
CA ALA A 346 -19.74 6.90 6.85
C ALA A 346 -18.31 6.34 6.85
N VAL A 347 -17.53 6.62 5.79
CA VAL A 347 -16.13 6.18 5.66
C VAL A 347 -15.26 6.81 6.73
N TYR A 348 -15.37 8.13 6.90
CA TYR A 348 -14.59 8.89 7.87
C TYR A 348 -14.88 8.43 9.31
N ALA A 349 -16.16 8.29 9.67
CA ALA A 349 -16.55 7.81 11.00
C ALA A 349 -16.14 6.34 11.24
N ALA A 350 -16.27 5.47 10.24
CA ALA A 350 -15.85 4.07 10.33
C ALA A 350 -14.33 3.91 10.52
N SER A 351 -13.55 4.87 10.03
CA SER A 351 -12.09 4.93 10.21
C SER A 351 -11.68 5.33 11.63
N GLY A 352 -12.63 5.60 12.53
CA GLY A 352 -12.35 6.02 13.91
C GLY A 352 -11.94 7.49 14.04
N CYS A 353 -12.13 8.28 13.00
CA CYS A 353 -11.72 9.67 12.98
C CYS A 353 -12.69 10.59 13.75
N PRO A 354 -12.18 11.64 14.43
CA PRO A 354 -13.00 12.52 15.25
C PRO A 354 -13.67 13.62 14.42
N SER A 355 -14.78 14.17 14.94
CA SER A 355 -15.58 15.24 14.32
C SER A 355 -16.04 14.91 12.89
N ASP A 356 -16.46 15.90 12.10
CA ASP A 356 -16.54 15.77 10.64
C ASP A 356 -15.18 16.08 9.99
N CYS A 357 -14.95 15.54 8.80
CA CYS A 357 -13.66 15.62 8.13
C CYS A 357 -13.18 17.06 7.88
N VAL A 358 -14.05 17.92 7.33
CA VAL A 358 -13.67 19.30 6.99
C VAL A 358 -13.32 20.09 8.25
N THR A 359 -14.12 19.97 9.31
CA THR A 359 -13.82 20.60 10.60
C THR A 359 -12.51 20.09 11.19
N TYR A 360 -12.22 18.80 11.07
CA TYR A 360 -10.96 18.24 11.55
C TYR A 360 -9.76 18.81 10.77
N VAL A 361 -9.83 18.78 9.44
CA VAL A 361 -8.78 19.31 8.55
C VAL A 361 -8.56 20.79 8.77
N ASP A 362 -9.61 21.58 8.98
CA ASP A 362 -9.49 23.02 9.21
C ASP A 362 -8.76 23.37 10.51
N ASN A 363 -9.06 22.63 11.59
CA ASN A 363 -8.70 23.04 12.94
C ASN A 363 -7.45 22.35 13.52
N ASN A 364 -6.94 21.30 12.88
CA ASN A 364 -5.85 20.48 13.44
C ASN A 364 -4.62 20.42 12.53
N PRO A 365 -3.96 21.55 12.22
CA PRO A 365 -2.80 21.56 11.31
C PRO A 365 -1.70 20.58 11.71
N THR A 366 -1.36 20.52 13.00
CA THR A 366 -0.28 19.64 13.50
C THR A 366 -0.60 18.15 13.39
N ALA A 367 -1.85 17.77 13.12
CA ALA A 367 -2.21 16.38 12.85
C ALA A 367 -1.67 15.90 11.48
N PHE A 368 -1.25 16.83 10.62
CA PHE A 368 -0.74 16.57 9.27
C PHE A 368 0.78 16.65 9.14
N THR A 369 1.51 16.69 10.26
CA THR A 369 2.99 16.67 10.24
C THR A 369 3.55 15.40 9.58
N ASN A 370 2.83 14.28 9.67
CA ASN A 370 3.16 13.03 8.97
C ASN A 370 2.39 12.85 7.64
N ALA A 371 1.69 13.88 7.15
CA ALA A 371 1.00 13.83 5.88
C ALA A 371 1.95 14.20 4.72
N TYR A 372 2.94 13.33 4.47
CA TYR A 372 3.92 13.52 3.40
C TYR A 372 4.35 12.21 2.74
N PHE A 373 4.61 12.29 1.44
CA PHE A 373 5.39 11.28 0.72
C PHE A 373 6.88 11.57 0.85
N GLN A 374 7.67 10.51 0.94
CA GLN A 374 9.12 10.56 0.80
C GLN A 374 9.57 9.50 -0.22
N PHE A 375 9.98 9.95 -1.40
CA PHE A 375 10.50 9.09 -2.45
C PHE A 375 12.03 9.08 -2.43
N SER A 376 12.61 7.89 -2.58
CA SER A 376 14.03 7.74 -2.94
C SER A 376 14.20 7.86 -4.46
N SER A 377 13.33 7.20 -5.23
CA SER A 377 13.36 7.22 -6.69
C SER A 377 12.04 6.80 -7.33
N ILE A 378 11.84 7.19 -8.59
CA ILE A 378 10.89 6.57 -9.52
C ILE A 378 11.68 6.10 -10.74
N ASN A 379 11.60 4.81 -11.06
CA ASN A 379 12.25 4.22 -12.23
C ASN A 379 11.18 3.73 -13.20
N VAL A 380 11.23 4.20 -14.44
CA VAL A 380 10.31 3.79 -15.51
C VAL A 380 11.06 3.00 -16.56
N TYR A 381 10.46 1.91 -17.05
CA TYR A 381 11.04 0.97 -18.00
C TYR A 381 10.10 0.71 -19.16
N THR A 382 10.64 0.59 -20.38
CA THR A 382 9.87 0.36 -21.63
C THR A 382 10.52 -0.67 -22.54
#